data_AF-A0A849V8D4-F1
#
_entry.id   AF-A0A849V8D4-F1
#
_cell.length_a   1.000
_cell.length_b   1.000
_cell.length_c   1.000
_cell.angle_alpha   90.00
_cell.angle_beta   90.00
_cell.angle_gamma   90.00
#
_symmetry.space_group_name_H-M   'P 1'
#
loop_
_entity.id
_entity.type
_entity.pdbx_description
1 polymer ?
#
loop_
_entity_poly.entity_id
_entity_poly.type
_entity_poly.pdbx_seq_one_letter_code
_entity_poly.pdbx_strand_id
1 'polypeptide(L)'
;MNIDEKIKASLTTEQHHLDTIMSDDRSLFNRLSDIYQGSMRVWVILSSIAALIITFGFVYAGYQFCIATTVSLQVFWGVWFIVGLLSQIAIKLWLFMEMNRVALLKEIKRSELNILSAMSQQN
;
A
#
# COMPACT_ATOMS: atom_id res chain seq x y z
N MET A 1 -6.68 31.50 36.26
CA MET A 1 -6.85 30.64 35.06
C MET A 1 -5.78 29.58 35.14
N ASN A 2 -6.17 28.34 35.41
CA ASN A 2 -5.25 27.29 35.83
C ASN A 2 -4.54 26.71 34.60
N ILE A 3 -3.24 26.47 34.70
CA ILE A 3 -2.43 25.87 33.63
C ILE A 3 -3.03 24.52 33.17
N ASP A 4 -3.67 23.83 34.10
CA ASP A 4 -4.38 22.57 33.89
C ASP A 4 -5.55 22.68 32.88
N GLU A 5 -6.32 23.77 32.92
CA GLU A 5 -7.37 24.05 31.94
C GLU A 5 -6.79 24.26 30.54
N LYS A 6 -5.61 24.87 30.46
CA LYS A 6 -4.93 25.16 29.20
C LYS A 6 -4.34 23.90 28.58
N ILE A 7 -3.78 23.00 29.39
CA ILE A 7 -3.27 21.69 28.97
C ILE A 7 -4.41 20.79 28.51
N LYS A 8 -5.52 20.76 29.26
CA LYS A 8 -6.71 19.99 28.90
C LYS A 8 -7.31 20.49 27.59
N ALA A 9 -7.41 21.80 27.41
CA ALA A 9 -7.89 22.40 26.17
C ALA A 9 -6.96 22.09 24.97
N SER A 10 -5.63 22.14 25.15
CA SER A 10 -4.70 21.78 24.06
C SER A 10 -4.74 20.30 23.70
N LEU A 11 -4.85 19.40 24.70
CA LEU A 11 -4.95 17.96 24.49
C LEU A 11 -6.27 17.58 23.81
N THR A 12 -7.39 18.18 24.22
CA THR A 12 -8.69 17.96 23.59
C THR A 12 -8.73 18.50 22.15
N THR A 13 -8.03 19.61 21.89
CA THR A 13 -7.92 20.16 20.53
C THR A 13 -7.06 19.26 19.63
N GLU A 14 -5.95 18.72 20.13
CA GLU A 14 -5.16 17.72 19.40
C GLU A 14 -5.93 16.41 19.19
N GLN A 15 -6.64 15.91 20.21
CA GLN A 15 -7.49 14.72 20.08
C GLN A 15 -8.57 14.91 19.02
N HIS A 16 -9.26 16.06 19.01
CA HIS A 16 -10.26 16.35 18.00
C HIS A 16 -9.67 16.45 16.60
N HIS A 17 -8.49 17.05 16.45
CA HIS A 17 -7.78 17.10 15.18
C HIS A 17 -7.40 15.70 14.69
N LEU A 18 -6.93 14.82 15.58
CA LEU A 18 -6.62 13.43 15.30
C LEU A 18 -7.88 12.61 14.97
N ASP A 19 -8.99 12.84 15.66
CA ASP A 19 -10.28 12.18 15.42
C ASP A 19 -10.90 12.61 14.08
N THR A 20 -10.75 13.87 13.66
CA THR A 20 -11.17 14.31 12.32
C THR A 20 -10.33 13.69 11.20
N ILE A 21 -9.07 13.31 11.47
CA ILE A 21 -8.22 12.57 10.53
C ILE A 21 -8.56 11.06 10.55
N MET A 22 -9.15 10.56 11.64
CA MET A 22 -9.45 9.14 11.90
C MET A 22 -10.88 8.69 11.55
N SER A 23 -11.85 9.61 11.49
CA SER A 23 -13.27 9.32 11.18
C SER A 23 -13.58 9.27 9.69
N ASP A 24 -12.61 9.58 8.82
CA ASP A 24 -12.70 9.18 7.42
C ASP A 24 -12.59 7.66 7.39
N ASP A 25 -13.73 7.01 7.17
CA ASP A 25 -13.87 5.59 6.87
C ASP A 25 -13.03 5.30 5.62
N ARG A 26 -11.70 5.14 5.81
CA ARG A 26 -10.74 5.10 4.72
C ARG A 26 -10.97 3.83 3.93
N SER A 27 -11.82 3.96 2.91
CA SER A 27 -12.02 3.01 1.83
C SER A 27 -10.67 2.37 1.46
N LEU A 28 -10.66 1.08 1.12
CA LEU A 28 -9.43 0.39 0.72
C LEU A 28 -8.65 1.17 -0.36
N PHE A 29 -9.35 1.97 -1.16
CA PHE A 29 -8.78 2.93 -2.11
C PHE A 29 -8.05 4.13 -1.46
N ASN A 30 -8.55 4.69 -0.36
CA ASN A 30 -7.83 5.72 0.42
C ASN A 30 -6.58 5.12 1.07
N ARG A 31 -6.67 3.91 1.63
CA ARG A 31 -5.50 3.16 2.12
C ARG A 31 -4.47 2.89 1.01
N LEU A 32 -4.92 2.54 -0.19
CA LEU A 32 -4.06 2.37 -1.37
C LEU A 32 -3.39 3.70 -1.76
N SER A 33 -4.13 4.80 -1.72
CA SER A 33 -3.62 6.14 -2.02
C SER A 33 -2.62 6.68 -0.99
N ASP A 34 -2.75 6.26 0.28
CA ASP A 34 -1.81 6.61 1.35
C ASP A 34 -0.41 6.00 1.12
N ILE A 35 -0.34 4.78 0.56
CA ILE A 35 0.93 4.14 0.18
C ILE A 35 1.61 4.98 -0.91
N TYR A 36 0.81 5.54 -1.82
CA TYR A 36 1.25 6.45 -2.86
C TYR A 36 1.69 7.82 -2.32
N GLN A 37 1.56 8.12 -1.03
CA GLN A 37 1.98 9.39 -0.42
C GLN A 37 3.14 9.23 0.58
N GLY A 38 3.50 7.99 0.98
CA GLY A 38 4.58 7.73 1.94
C GLY A 38 6.00 7.75 1.34
N SER A 39 7.01 7.54 2.19
CA SER A 39 8.44 7.44 1.79
C SER A 39 8.70 6.37 0.71
N MET A 40 7.87 5.32 0.67
CA MET A 40 7.94 4.24 -0.32
C MET A 40 7.27 4.57 -1.67
N ARG A 41 6.74 5.78 -1.85
CA ARG A 41 5.97 6.21 -3.03
C ARG A 41 6.71 5.96 -4.35
N VAL A 42 8.01 6.27 -4.39
CA VAL A 42 8.82 6.11 -5.62
C VAL A 42 8.90 4.65 -6.03
N TRP A 43 9.07 3.73 -5.06
CA TRP A 43 9.12 2.29 -5.31
C TRP A 43 7.77 1.74 -5.78
N VAL A 44 6.67 2.24 -5.23
CA VAL A 44 5.31 1.84 -5.60
C VAL A 44 4.95 2.31 -7.01
N ILE A 45 5.32 3.55 -7.36
CA ILE A 45 5.17 4.08 -8.73
C ILE A 45 6.04 3.29 -9.71
N LEU A 46 7.30 3.04 -9.38
CA LEU A 46 8.22 2.27 -10.23
C LEU A 46 7.68 0.86 -10.47
N SER A 47 7.20 0.19 -9.41
CA SER A 47 6.58 -1.14 -9.49
C SER A 47 5.31 -1.15 -10.34
N SER A 48 4.50 -0.10 -10.25
CA SER A 48 3.28 0.05 -11.06
C SER A 48 3.59 0.29 -12.54
N ILE A 49 4.62 1.10 -12.84
CA ILE A 49 5.11 1.29 -14.21
C ILE A 49 5.68 -0.02 -14.76
N ALA A 50 6.47 -0.75 -13.96
CA ALA A 50 7.01 -2.06 -14.34
C ALA A 50 5.88 -3.07 -14.62
N ALA A 51 4.84 -3.10 -13.79
CA ALA A 51 3.65 -3.91 -14.03
C ALA A 51 2.95 -3.53 -15.34
N LEU A 52 2.88 -2.25 -15.68
CA LEU A 52 2.31 -1.79 -16.93
C LEU A 52 3.12 -2.28 -18.14
N ILE A 53 4.46 -2.20 -18.07
CA ILE A 53 5.37 -2.70 -19.11
C ILE A 53 5.23 -4.23 -19.27
N ILE A 54 5.22 -4.98 -18.17
CA ILE A 54 5.03 -6.44 -18.18
C ILE A 54 3.65 -6.80 -18.75
N THR A 55 2.62 -5.99 -18.49
CA THR A 55 1.29 -6.17 -19.06
C THR A 55 1.33 -6.12 -20.58
N PHE A 56 1.96 -5.10 -21.16
CA PHE A 56 2.15 -5.02 -22.61
C PHE A 56 3.01 -6.19 -23.14
N GLY A 57 4.06 -6.57 -22.41
CA GLY A 57 4.94 -7.66 -22.77
C GLY A 57 4.22 -9.01 -22.85
N PHE A 58 3.41 -9.36 -21.84
CA PHE A 58 2.69 -10.63 -21.86
C PHE A 58 1.55 -10.63 -22.89
N VAL A 59 0.85 -9.51 -23.10
CA VAL A 59 -0.17 -9.40 -24.15
C VAL A 59 0.45 -9.60 -25.53
N TYR A 60 1.63 -9.01 -25.78
CA TYR A 60 2.38 -9.23 -27.02
C TYR A 60 2.82 -10.69 -27.18
N ALA A 61 3.28 -11.33 -26.09
CA ALA A 61 3.61 -12.75 -26.11
C ALA A 61 2.40 -13.63 -26.44
N GLY A 62 1.21 -13.31 -25.91
CA GLY A 62 -0.04 -13.99 -26.24
C GLY A 62 -0.45 -13.79 -27.70
N TYR A 63 -0.24 -12.60 -28.27
CA TYR A 63 -0.47 -12.35 -29.69
C TYR A 63 0.47 -13.15 -30.59
N GLN A 64 1.77 -13.17 -30.26
CA GLN A 64 2.77 -13.96 -30.99
C GLN A 64 2.53 -15.46 -30.88
N PHE A 65 1.98 -15.94 -29.75
CA PHE A 65 1.55 -17.32 -29.59
C PHE A 65 0.50 -17.73 -30.63
N CYS A 66 -0.48 -16.86 -30.92
CA CYS A 66 -1.54 -17.13 -31.90
C CYS A 66 -1.05 -17.14 -33.36
N ILE A 67 0.00 -16.40 -33.69
CA ILE A 67 0.51 -16.25 -35.07
C ILE A 67 1.67 -17.20 -35.37
N ALA A 68 2.34 -17.73 -34.34
CA ALA A 68 3.48 -18.60 -34.50
C ALA A 68 3.14 -19.85 -35.35
N THR A 69 3.92 -20.04 -36.41
CA THR A 69 3.77 -21.13 -37.40
C THR A 69 4.44 -22.42 -36.99
N THR A 70 5.33 -22.39 -35.99
CA THR A 70 6.04 -23.57 -35.48
C THR A 70 5.75 -23.80 -34.00
N VAL A 71 5.62 -25.08 -33.62
CA VAL A 71 5.33 -25.49 -32.24
C VAL A 71 6.42 -25.00 -31.27
N SER A 72 7.68 -24.96 -31.71
CA SER A 72 8.80 -24.45 -30.90
C SER A 72 8.62 -22.97 -30.55
N LEU A 73 8.22 -22.12 -31.51
CA LEU A 73 7.93 -20.71 -31.23
C LEU A 73 6.68 -20.55 -30.36
N GLN A 74 5.64 -21.35 -30.59
CA GLN A 74 4.44 -21.33 -29.76
C GLN A 74 4.79 -21.63 -28.29
N VAL A 75 5.58 -22.67 -28.02
CA VAL A 75 5.99 -23.00 -26.64
C VAL A 75 6.83 -21.86 -26.04
N PHE A 76 7.76 -21.28 -26.80
CA PHE A 76 8.57 -20.16 -26.31
C PHE A 76 7.72 -18.95 -25.90
N TRP A 77 6.81 -18.50 -26.76
CA TRP A 77 5.90 -17.39 -26.47
C TRP A 77 4.89 -17.73 -25.37
N GLY A 78 4.42 -18.99 -25.30
CA GLY A 78 3.55 -19.49 -24.24
C GLY A 78 4.20 -19.46 -22.86
N VAL A 79 5.48 -19.86 -22.76
CA VAL A 79 6.23 -19.76 -21.49
C VAL A 79 6.38 -18.30 -21.08
N TRP A 80 6.74 -17.40 -22.01
CA TRP A 80 6.84 -15.96 -21.71
C TRP A 80 5.52 -15.35 -21.28
N PHE A 81 4.40 -15.79 -21.87
CA PHE A 81 3.06 -15.40 -21.44
C PHE A 81 2.78 -15.80 -20.00
N ILE A 82 3.06 -17.06 -19.62
CA ILE A 82 2.88 -17.57 -18.26
C ILE A 82 3.79 -16.84 -17.26
N VAL A 83 5.06 -16.65 -17.60
CA VAL A 83 6.00 -15.89 -16.76
C VAL A 83 5.51 -14.47 -16.55
N GLY A 84 5.02 -13.80 -17.60
CA GLY A 84 4.43 -12.47 -17.50
C GLY A 84 3.22 -12.42 -16.55
N LEU A 85 2.33 -13.41 -16.62
CA LEU A 85 1.19 -13.54 -15.70
C LEU A 85 1.63 -13.76 -14.24
N LEU A 86 2.61 -14.64 -14.01
CA LEU A 86 3.15 -14.89 -12.67
C LEU A 86 3.82 -13.64 -12.10
N SER A 87 4.57 -12.90 -12.93
CA SER A 87 5.16 -11.62 -12.54
C SER A 87 4.10 -10.58 -12.17
N GLN A 88 2.99 -10.50 -12.90
CA GLN A 88 1.86 -9.62 -12.53
C GLN A 88 1.28 -9.95 -11.16
N ILE A 89 1.08 -11.24 -10.88
CA ILE A 89 0.55 -11.71 -9.58
C ILE A 89 1.53 -11.36 -8.47
N ALA A 90 2.83 -11.63 -8.67
CA ALA A 90 3.88 -11.35 -7.69
C ALA A 90 3.95 -9.85 -7.34
N ILE A 91 3.87 -8.96 -8.34
CA ILE A 91 3.89 -7.51 -8.12
C ILE A 91 2.68 -7.07 -7.29
N LYS A 92 1.48 -7.55 -7.62
CA LYS A 92 0.26 -7.24 -6.85
C LYS A 92 0.36 -7.74 -5.41
N LEU A 93 0.85 -8.96 -5.22
CA LEU A 93 1.02 -9.54 -3.89
C LEU A 93 2.01 -8.73 -3.06
N TRP A 94 3.13 -8.34 -3.65
CA TRP A 94 4.12 -7.49 -2.99
C TRP A 94 3.55 -6.13 -2.60
N LEU A 95 2.80 -5.47 -3.49
CA LEU A 95 2.11 -4.21 -3.18
C LEU A 95 1.12 -4.37 -2.00
N PHE A 96 0.39 -5.48 -1.96
CA PHE A 96 -0.53 -5.76 -0.86
C PHE A 96 0.20 -6.01 0.47
N MET A 97 1.34 -6.71 0.44
CA MET A 97 2.16 -6.90 1.63
C MET A 97 2.76 -5.59 2.14
N GLU A 98 3.22 -4.71 1.25
CA GLU A 98 3.74 -3.40 1.65
C GLU A 98 2.62 -2.52 2.25
N MET A 99 1.40 -2.57 1.69
CA MET A 99 0.22 -1.95 2.29
C MET A 99 -0.01 -2.42 3.72
N ASN A 100 -0.01 -3.75 3.92
CA ASN A 100 -0.23 -4.35 5.22
C ASN A 100 0.87 -3.94 6.21
N ARG A 101 2.13 -3.92 5.78
CA ARG A 101 3.27 -3.49 6.60
C ARG A 101 3.10 -2.04 7.08
N VAL A 102 2.70 -1.13 6.20
CA VAL A 102 2.47 0.28 6.58
C VAL A 102 1.27 0.42 7.52
N ALA A 103 0.19 -0.33 7.29
CA ALA A 103 -0.98 -0.34 8.18
C ALA A 103 -0.61 -0.83 9.59
N LEU A 104 0.12 -1.94 9.69
CA LEU A 104 0.60 -2.49 10.96
C LEU A 104 1.50 -1.51 11.72
N LEU A 105 2.41 -0.82 11.03
CA LEU A 105 3.27 0.19 11.67
C LEU A 105 2.47 1.36 12.26
N LYS A 106 1.39 1.78 11.60
CA LYS A 106 0.48 2.82 12.13
C LYS A 106 -0.27 2.31 13.36
N GLU A 107 -0.74 1.06 13.33
CA GLU A 107 -1.45 0.44 14.46
C GLU A 107 -0.56 0.22 15.69
N ILE A 108 0.71 -0.15 15.50
CA ILE A 108 1.70 -0.25 16.59
C ILE A 108 1.92 1.11 17.24
N LYS A 109 2.21 2.16 16.46
CA LYS A 109 2.39 3.52 17.00
C LYS A 109 1.16 4.02 17.74
N ARG A 110 -0.05 3.70 17.25
CA ARG A 110 -1.30 4.01 17.96
C ARG A 110 -1.35 3.32 19.32
N SER A 111 -0.95 2.05 19.37
CA SER A 111 -0.92 1.27 20.61
C SER A 111 0.10 1.84 21.60
N GLU A 112 1.28 2.26 21.13
CA GLU A 112 2.30 2.94 21.94
C GLU A 112 1.77 4.24 22.56
N LEU A 113 1.12 5.10 21.76
CA LEU A 113 0.54 6.36 22.24
C LEU A 113 -0.55 6.14 23.30
N ASN A 114 -1.42 5.13 23.08
CA ASN A 114 -2.46 4.78 24.04
C ASN A 114 -1.85 4.33 25.38
N ILE A 115 -0.80 3.50 25.35
CA ILE A 115 -0.09 3.07 26.56
C ILE A 115 0.54 4.27 27.29
N LEU A 116 1.20 5.18 26.56
CA LEU A 116 1.79 6.38 27.14
C LEU A 116 0.73 7.29 27.80
N SER A 117 -0.44 7.44 27.16
CA SER A 117 -1.55 8.23 27.73
C SER A 117 -2.17 7.59 28.97
N ALA A 118 -2.23 6.25 29.03
CA ALA A 118 -2.71 5.53 30.20
C ALA A 118 -1.72 5.66 31.38
N MET A 119 -0.41 5.64 31.10
CA MET A 119 0.63 5.85 32.12
C MET A 119 0.63 7.29 32.66
N SER A 120 0.39 8.30 31.81
CA SER A 120 0.35 9.69 32.26
C SER A 120 -0.91 10.05 33.06
N GLN A 121 -2.01 9.30 32.91
CA GLN A 121 -3.21 9.45 33.76
C GLN A 121 -3.10 8.79 35.13
N GLN A 122 -2.10 7.91 35.34
CA GLN A 122 -1.91 7.18 36.59
C GLN A 122 -0.99 7.91 37.60
N ASN A 123 -0.23 8.91 37.13
CA ASN A 123 0.59 9.82 37.96
C ASN A 123 -0.13 11.15 38.19
#